data_AF-A0A2G6NQT2-F1
#
_entry.id   AF-A0A2G6NQT2-F1
#
_cell.length_a   1.000
_cell.length_b   1.000
_cell.length_c   1.000
_cell.angle_alpha   90.00
_cell.angle_beta   90.00
_cell.angle_gamma   90.00
#
_symmetry.space_group_name_H-M   'P 1'
#
loop_
_entity.id
_entity.type
_entity.pdbx_description
1 polymer ?
#
loop_
_entity_poly.entity_id
_entity_poly.type
_entity_poly.pdbx_seq_one_letter_code
_entity_poly.pdbx_strand_id
1 'polypeptide(L)' 'MNLPLPENHAVKKAVQWISSEMKANPSLKRSELIHKASLRFNLSPAETENLFGATKEANVKN' A
#
# COMPACT_ATOMS: atom_id res chain seq x y z
N MET A 1 -11.00 -27.01 3.40
CA MET A 1 -9.79 -26.29 3.83
C MET A 1 -9.75 -24.98 3.06
N ASN A 2 -10.13 -23.85 3.67
CA ASN A 2 -9.99 -22.54 3.03
C ASN A 2 -8.63 -21.97 3.42
N LEU A 3 -7.62 -22.13 2.56
CA LEU A 3 -6.35 -21.42 2.74
C LEU A 3 -6.63 -19.92 2.65
N PRO A 4 -6.16 -19.09 3.59
CA PRO A 4 -6.29 -17.64 3.45
C PRO A 4 -5.58 -17.23 2.15
N LEU A 5 -6.36 -16.74 1.18
CA LEU A 5 -5.86 -16.27 -0.10
C LEU A 5 -4.75 -15.24 0.16
N PRO A 6 -3.52 -15.46 -0.35
CA PRO A 6 -2.38 -14.58 -0.06
C PRO A 6 -2.62 -13.14 -0.54
N GLU A 7 -3.48 -12.96 -1.53
CA GLU A 7 -3.85 -11.70 -2.17
C GLU A 7 -4.36 -10.66 -1.15
N ASN A 8 -5.30 -11.03 -0.26
CA ASN A 8 -5.89 -10.05 0.67
C ASN A 8 -4.92 -9.57 1.77
N HIS A 9 -3.93 -10.40 2.12
CA HIS A 9 -3.02 -10.10 3.22
C HIS A 9 -1.82 -9.24 2.79
N ALA A 10 -1.39 -9.36 1.53
CA ALA A 10 -0.28 -8.60 0.98
C ALA A 10 -0.58 -7.10 0.92
N VAL A 11 -1.75 -6.71 0.41
CA VAL A 11 -2.19 -5.30 0.34
C VAL A 11 -2.30 -4.68 1.72
N LYS A 12 -2.91 -5.39 2.69
CA LYS A 12 -3.04 -4.88 4.07
C LYS A 12 -1.67 -4.63 4.70
N LYS A 13 -0.73 -5.56 4.55
CA LYS A 13 0.64 -5.39 5.04
C LYS A 13 1.36 -4.23 4.34
N ALA A 14 1.14 -4.06 3.04
CA ALA A 14 1.68 -2.95 2.27
C ALA A 14 1.15 -1.59 2.78
N VAL A 15 -0.17 -1.44 3.02
CA VAL A 15 -0.76 -0.22 3.58
C VAL A 15 -0.19 0.10 4.96
N GLN A 16 -0.09 -0.91 5.84
CA GLN A 16 0.48 -0.73 7.18
C GLN A 16 1.95 -0.30 7.10
N TRP A 17 2.74 -0.92 6.21
CA TRP A 17 4.13 -0.57 6.02
C TRP A 17 4.29 0.86 5.49
N ILE A 18 3.53 1.26 4.47
CA ILE A 18 3.54 2.63 3.93
C ILE A 18 3.17 3.64 5.02
N SER A 19 2.16 3.34 5.82
CA SER A 19 1.72 4.21 6.93
C SER A 19 2.80 4.36 7.99
N SER A 20 3.54 3.29 8.29
CA SER A 20 4.68 3.34 9.20
C SER A 20 5.83 4.16 8.62
N GLU A 21 6.16 3.97 7.36
CA GLU A 21 7.23 4.70 6.68
C GLU A 21 6.91 6.19 6.52
N MET A 22 5.65 6.55 6.22
CA MET A 22 5.21 7.95 6.20
C MET A 22 5.29 8.61 7.57
N LYS A 23 5.00 7.87 8.66
CA LYS A 23 5.15 8.37 10.02
C LYS A 23 6.61 8.55 10.41
N ALA A 24 7.47 7.61 10.02
CA ALA A 24 8.91 7.68 10.27
C ALA A 24 9.57 8.79 9.43
N ASN A 25 9.13 8.97 8.18
CA ASN A 25 9.70 9.90 7.23
C ASN A 25 8.60 10.61 6.43
N PRO A 26 8.01 11.70 6.96
CA PRO A 26 6.94 12.44 6.28
C PRO A 26 7.41 13.14 4.99
N SER A 27 8.73 13.25 4.78
CA SER A 27 9.33 13.79 3.56
C SER A 27 9.35 12.79 2.40
N LEU A 28 9.13 11.48 2.65
CA LEU A 28 9.08 10.49 1.58
C LEU A 28 7.78 10.62 0.78
N LYS A 29 7.91 10.58 -0.55
CA LYS A 29 6.75 10.59 -1.44
C LYS A 29 5.99 9.27 -1.31
N ARG A 30 4.67 9.36 -1.18
CA ARG A 30 3.77 8.20 -1.19
C ARG A 30 4.01 7.28 -2.38
N SER A 31 4.21 7.83 -3.58
CA SER A 31 4.48 7.04 -4.79
C SER A 31 5.73 6.16 -4.67
N GLU A 32 6.78 6.65 -4.01
CA GLU A 32 8.00 5.87 -3.74
C GLU A 32 7.73 4.72 -2.77
N LEU A 33 6.96 5.00 -1.71
CA LEU A 33 6.58 3.99 -0.72
C LEU A 33 5.65 2.93 -1.33
N ILE A 34 4.73 3.33 -2.19
CA ILE A 34 3.83 2.42 -2.92
C ILE A 34 4.62 1.52 -3.87
N HIS A 35 5.58 2.07 -4.60
CA HIS A 35 6.45 1.29 -5.48
C HIS A 35 7.29 0.28 -4.67
N LYS A 36 7.93 0.74 -3.57
CA LYS A 36 8.68 -0.15 -2.67
C LYS A 36 7.80 -1.24 -2.05
N ALA A 37 6.58 -0.89 -1.65
CA ALA A 37 5.63 -1.84 -1.10
C ALA A 37 5.18 -2.86 -2.15
N SER A 38 4.93 -2.43 -3.39
CA SER A 38 4.59 -3.30 -4.50
C SER A 38 5.66 -4.36 -4.75
N LEU A 39 6.93 -3.96 -4.79
CA LEU A 39 8.07 -4.88 -4.92
C LEU A 39 8.25 -5.77 -3.68
N ARG A 40 8.07 -5.21 -2.48
CA ARG A 40 8.29 -5.91 -1.20
C ARG A 40 7.23 -6.97 -0.92
N PHE A 41 5.99 -6.68 -1.28
CA PHE A 41 4.83 -7.55 -1.04
C PHE A 41 4.39 -8.32 -2.29
N ASN A 42 5.16 -8.22 -3.39
CA ASN A 42 4.86 -8.85 -4.67
C ASN A 42 3.43 -8.54 -5.15
N LEU A 43 3.03 -7.27 -5.03
CA LEU A 43 1.70 -6.83 -5.43
C LEU A 43 1.60 -6.83 -6.96
N SER A 44 0.50 -7.36 -7.47
CA SER A 44 0.14 -7.22 -8.87
C SER A 44 -0.10 -5.75 -9.25
N PRO A 45 -0.04 -5.38 -10.54
CA PRO A 45 -0.35 -4.02 -10.99
C PRO A 45 -1.72 -3.53 -10.47
N ALA A 46 -2.75 -4.39 -10.56
CA ALA A 46 -4.09 -4.11 -10.06
C ALA A 46 -4.12 -3.85 -8.54
N GLU A 47 -3.37 -4.64 -7.76
CA GLU A 47 -3.26 -4.48 -6.30
C GLU A 47 -2.51 -3.19 -5.94
N THR A 48 -1.51 -2.82 -6.73
CA THR A 48 -0.73 -1.58 -6.56
C THR A 48 -1.57 -0.34 -6.85
N GLU A 49 -2.42 -0.39 -7.88
CA GLU A 49 -3.39 0.68 -8.17
C GLU A 49 -4.44 0.81 -7.04
N ASN A 50 -4.91 -0.32 -6.51
CA ASN A 50 -5.82 -0.34 -5.37
C ASN A 50 -5.15 0.24 -4.10
N LEU A 51 -3.88 -0.09 -3.87
CA LEU A 51 -3.05 0.47 -2.79
C LEU A 51 -2.87 2.00 -2.93
N PHE A 52 -2.69 2.47 -4.17
CA PHE A 52 -2.61 3.89 -4.48
C PHE A 52 -3.92 4.60 -4.13
N GLY A 53 -5.06 3.98 -4.42
CA GLY A 53 -6.39 4.48 -4.01
C GLY A 53 -6.59 4.50 -2.49
N ALA A 54 -6.24 3.42 -1.78
CA ALA A 54 -6.39 3.31 -0.33
C ALA A 54 -5.52 4.32 0.45
N THR A 55 -4.37 4.69 -0.09
CA THR A 55 -3.49 5.73 0.49
C THR A 55 -3.82 7.14 0.00
N LYS A 56 -4.83 7.29 -0.87
CA LYS A 56 -5.36 8.57 -1.40
C LYS A 56 -6.46 9.16 -0.50
N GLU A 57 -6.72 8.63 0.69
CA GLU A 57 -7.78 9.13 1.59
C GLU A 57 -7.33 10.32 2.47
N ALA A 58 -6.74 11.34 1.86
CA ALA A 58 -6.51 12.63 2.53
C ALA A 58 -6.70 13.87 1.62
N ASN A 59 -7.19 13.72 0.39
CA ASN A 59 -7.57 14.88 -0.42
C ASN A 59 -8.51 14.53 -1.58
N VAL A 60 -9.82 14.58 -1.30
CA VAL A 60 -10.98 14.86 -2.18
C VAL A 60 -12.16 14.62 -1.22
N LYS A 61 -12.83 15.64 -0.67
CA LYS A 61 -13.74 16.61 -1.31
C LYS A 61 -13.70 17.91 -0.48
N ASN A 62 -13.15 19.01 -1.00
CA ASN A 62 -13.91 20.17 -1.52
C ASN A 62 -15.44 20.03 -1.56
#